data_AF-A0A6P1DNC6-F1
#
_entry.id   AF-A0A6P1DNC6-F1
#
_cell.length_a   1.000
_cell.length_b   1.000
_cell.length_c   1.000
_cell.angle_alpha   90.00
_cell.angle_beta   90.00
_cell.angle_gamma   90.00
#
_symmetry.space_group_name_H-M   'P 1'
#
loop_
_entity.id
_entity.type
_entity.pdbx_description
1 polymer ?
#
loop_
_entity_poly.entity_id
_entity_poly.type
_entity_poly.pdbx_seq_one_letter_code
_entity_poly.pdbx_strand_id
1 'polypeptide(L)'
;MKLIIRTYKLQLKHPFTISRGTRTDIPSMIVELQENGFSGFGEATENAFYNTSVAEFEKELVEKREIIEVASTKTPEEYWDYLFPHFKNNMFLLCALDEAYTDLYTRKKDLKLYEYWNLEVQNLPQSNYTIGIDSIENMVAKMKEMPWPIYKIKLGTKNDLEIVTELRKHTSAIFRIDANCGWNVNETIKNSIELLKLGVEFIE
;
A
#
# COMPACT_ATOMS: atom_id res chain seq x y z
N MET A 1 -15.82 13.23 19.26
CA MET A 1 -15.56 12.15 18.29
C MET A 1 -15.60 10.79 18.97
N LYS A 2 -15.98 9.71 18.27
CA LYS A 2 -16.02 8.34 18.78
C LYS A 2 -15.16 7.44 17.90
N LEU A 3 -14.23 6.70 18.50
CA LEU A 3 -13.38 5.74 17.82
C LEU A 3 -14.06 4.37 17.74
N ILE A 4 -14.14 3.80 16.54
CA ILE A 4 -14.62 2.45 16.31
C ILE A 4 -13.53 1.68 15.57
N ILE A 5 -13.19 0.49 16.08
CA ILE A 5 -12.12 -0.35 15.56
C ILE A 5 -12.76 -1.59 14.94
N ARG A 6 -12.38 -1.95 13.72
CA ARG A 6 -12.80 -3.19 13.06
C ARG A 6 -11.59 -3.91 12.50
N THR A 7 -11.57 -5.22 12.68
CA THR A 7 -10.49 -6.06 12.19
C THR A 7 -11.02 -7.01 11.13
N TYR A 8 -10.20 -7.25 10.11
CA TYR A 8 -10.53 -8.07 8.97
C TYR A 8 -9.35 -8.95 8.59
N LYS A 9 -9.66 -10.08 7.97
CA LYS A 9 -8.68 -10.92 7.28
C LYS A 9 -9.06 -10.96 5.80
N LEU A 10 -8.43 -10.10 5.00
CA LEU A 10 -8.78 -9.93 3.58
C LEU A 10 -8.11 -11.02 2.76
N GLN A 11 -8.90 -11.98 2.25
CA GLN A 11 -8.38 -13.08 1.43
C GLN A 11 -7.98 -12.58 0.03
N LEU A 12 -6.76 -12.91 -0.39
CA LEU A 12 -6.30 -12.60 -1.75
C LEU A 12 -6.91 -13.58 -2.76
N LYS A 13 -7.27 -13.07 -3.93
CA LYS A 13 -7.76 -13.87 -5.07
C LYS A 13 -6.73 -14.93 -5.49
N HIS A 14 -5.46 -14.54 -5.48
CA HIS A 14 -4.31 -15.40 -5.82
C HIS A 14 -3.23 -15.21 -4.74
N PRO A 15 -2.44 -16.24 -4.40
CA PRO A 15 -1.25 -16.07 -3.58
C PRO A 15 -0.31 -15.02 -4.18
N PHE A 16 0.21 -14.14 -3.33
CA PHE A 16 1.11 -13.05 -3.73
C PHE A 16 2.48 -13.25 -3.10
N THR A 17 3.47 -13.55 -3.94
CA THR A 17 4.85 -13.80 -3.52
C THR A 17 5.76 -12.64 -3.88
N ILE A 18 6.61 -12.28 -2.94
CA ILE A 18 7.77 -11.39 -3.13
C ILE A 18 9.04 -12.11 -2.65
N SER A 19 10.20 -11.49 -2.81
CA SER A 19 11.50 -12.07 -2.40
C SER A 19 11.57 -12.52 -0.93
N ARG A 20 10.74 -11.93 -0.07
CA ARG A 20 10.68 -12.21 1.38
C ARG A 20 9.62 -13.23 1.80
N GLY A 21 8.77 -13.70 0.89
CA GLY A 21 7.73 -14.70 1.21
C GLY A 21 6.43 -14.51 0.45
N THR A 22 5.49 -15.41 0.74
CA THR A 22 4.17 -15.48 0.10
C THR A 22 3.07 -15.10 1.10
N ARG A 23 2.10 -14.31 0.64
CA ARG A 23 0.88 -13.97 1.38
C ARG A 23 -0.34 -14.53 0.65
N THR A 24 -1.29 -15.05 1.41
CA THR A 24 -2.61 -15.47 0.91
C THR A 24 -3.74 -14.59 1.41
N ASP A 25 -3.47 -13.80 2.45
CA ASP A 25 -4.41 -12.87 3.05
C ASP A 25 -3.67 -11.66 3.63
N ILE A 26 -4.44 -10.61 3.94
CA ILE A 26 -3.97 -9.36 4.54
C ILE A 26 -4.79 -9.09 5.80
N PRO A 27 -4.24 -9.39 6.99
CA PRO A 27 -4.82 -8.93 8.25
C PRO A 27 -4.82 -7.39 8.28
N SER A 28 -6.00 -6.81 8.41
CA SER A 28 -6.23 -5.38 8.24
C SER A 28 -7.09 -4.85 9.39
N MET A 29 -6.84 -3.60 9.76
CA MET A 29 -7.63 -2.85 10.73
C MET A 29 -8.20 -1.62 10.06
N ILE A 30 -9.51 -1.43 10.21
CA ILE A 30 -10.20 -0.20 9.84
C ILE A 30 -10.46 0.60 11.11
N VAL A 31 -9.94 1.83 11.13
CA VAL A 31 -10.24 2.86 12.12
C VAL A 31 -11.38 3.70 11.56
N GLU A 32 -12.47 3.80 12.31
CA GLU A 32 -13.55 4.74 12.03
C GLU A 32 -13.59 5.80 13.14
N LEU A 33 -13.61 7.07 12.72
CA LEU A 33 -13.89 8.20 13.58
C LEU A 33 -15.28 8.73 13.27
N GLN A 34 -16.18 8.66 14.26
CA GLN A 34 -17.57 9.06 14.11
C GLN A 34 -17.88 10.32 14.91
N GLU A 35 -18.54 11.30 14.30
CA GLU A 35 -18.97 12.53 14.97
C GLU A 35 -20.18 13.16 14.27
N ASN A 36 -21.20 13.57 15.05
CA ASN A 36 -22.40 14.28 14.56
C ASN A 36 -23.08 13.61 13.35
N GLY A 37 -23.13 12.28 13.32
CA GLY A 37 -23.74 11.50 12.23
C GLY A 37 -22.84 11.26 11.01
N PHE A 38 -21.63 11.82 11.00
CA PHE A 38 -20.61 11.55 9.97
C PHE A 38 -19.60 10.51 10.47
N SER A 39 -19.05 9.75 9.53
CA SER A 39 -17.99 8.77 9.78
C SER A 39 -16.88 8.97 8.75
N GLY A 40 -15.63 9.00 9.22
CA GLY A 40 -14.44 8.93 8.39
C GLY A 40 -13.64 7.66 8.67
N PHE A 41 -12.94 7.15 7.66
CA PHE A 41 -12.30 5.84 7.70
C PHE A 41 -10.83 5.90 7.30
N GLY A 42 -10.00 5.08 7.96
CA GLY A 42 -8.61 4.86 7.61
C GLY A 42 -8.19 3.42 7.90
N GLU A 43 -7.06 3.00 7.34
CA GLU A 43 -6.62 1.61 7.35
C GLU A 43 -5.18 1.45 7.87
N ALA A 44 -4.96 0.40 8.66
CA ALA A 44 -3.63 -0.12 8.97
C ALA A 44 -3.57 -1.61 8.71
N THR A 45 -2.55 -2.07 7.98
CA THR A 45 -2.35 -3.50 7.67
C THR A 45 -1.18 -4.07 8.46
N GLU A 46 -1.30 -5.33 8.87
CA GLU A 46 -0.21 -6.09 9.46
C GLU A 46 0.98 -6.22 8.50
N ASN A 47 2.19 -6.01 9.02
CA ASN A 47 3.40 -6.14 8.23
C ASN A 47 4.55 -6.76 9.04
N ALA A 48 4.81 -8.04 8.75
CA ALA A 48 5.89 -8.80 9.36
C ALA A 48 7.29 -8.19 9.17
N PHE A 49 7.54 -7.45 8.07
CA PHE A 49 8.84 -6.79 7.87
C PHE A 49 9.08 -5.65 8.88
N TYR A 50 8.00 -4.99 9.32
CA TYR A 50 8.05 -3.92 10.30
C TYR A 50 7.70 -4.40 11.72
N ASN A 51 7.54 -5.72 11.93
CA ASN A 51 7.12 -6.30 13.20
C ASN A 51 5.87 -5.63 13.78
N THR A 52 4.84 -5.46 12.95
CA THR A 52 3.54 -4.90 13.36
C THR A 52 2.46 -5.93 13.19
N SER A 53 1.48 -5.95 14.09
CA SER A 53 0.31 -6.83 14.03
C SER A 53 -1.01 -6.09 14.29
N VAL A 54 -2.11 -6.62 13.77
CA VAL A 54 -3.46 -6.06 14.02
C VAL A 54 -3.81 -6.06 15.51
N ALA A 55 -3.35 -7.08 16.26
CA ALA A 55 -3.60 -7.17 17.70
C ALA A 55 -2.88 -6.06 18.49
N GLU A 56 -1.65 -5.73 18.13
CA GLU A 56 -0.90 -4.63 18.75
C GLU A 56 -1.53 -3.27 18.43
N PHE A 57 -1.98 -3.10 17.18
CA PHE A 57 -2.72 -1.91 16.77
C PHE A 57 -3.99 -1.69 17.60
N GLU A 58 -4.76 -2.76 17.84
CA GLU A 58 -6.03 -2.67 18.58
C GLU A 58 -5.78 -2.27 20.02
N LYS A 59 -4.80 -2.93 20.64
CA LYS A 59 -4.37 -2.63 22.00
C LYS A 59 -3.95 -1.17 22.14
N GLU A 60 -3.08 -0.67 21.26
CA GLU A 60 -2.57 0.70 21.35
C GLU A 60 -3.66 1.75 21.12
N LEU A 61 -4.59 1.51 20.19
CA LEU A 61 -5.75 2.39 19.98
C LEU A 61 -6.70 2.43 21.18
N VAL A 62 -6.92 1.29 21.85
CA VAL A 62 -7.73 1.22 23.08
C VAL A 62 -7.03 1.96 24.22
N GLU A 63 -5.74 1.74 24.41
CA GLU A 63 -4.93 2.41 25.45
C GLU A 63 -4.91 3.93 25.27
N LYS A 64 -4.91 4.42 24.03
CA LYS A 64 -4.86 5.85 23.69
C LYS A 64 -6.21 6.44 23.30
N ARG A 65 -7.32 5.75 23.60
CA ARG A 65 -8.67 6.16 23.20
C ARG A 65 -9.02 7.59 23.62
N GLU A 66 -8.68 7.97 24.85
CA GLU A 66 -8.98 9.31 25.37
C GLU A 66 -8.25 10.43 24.61
N ILE A 67 -7.05 10.15 24.08
CA ILE A 67 -6.29 11.08 23.23
C ILE A 67 -6.97 11.22 21.86
N ILE A 68 -7.50 10.11 21.33
CA ILE A 68 -8.11 10.09 19.99
C ILE A 68 -9.51 10.74 20.01
N GLU A 69 -10.35 10.42 20.99
CA GLU A 69 -11.78 10.79 21.02
C GLU A 69 -12.06 12.26 21.39
N VAL A 70 -11.01 13.07 21.55
CA VAL A 70 -11.13 14.52 21.82
C VAL A 70 -11.94 15.19 20.73
N ALA A 71 -12.99 15.92 21.13
CA ALA A 71 -13.74 16.79 20.22
C ALA A 71 -12.77 17.82 19.63
N SER A 72 -12.69 17.89 18.30
CA SER A 72 -11.66 18.67 17.62
C SER A 72 -12.25 19.45 16.45
N THR A 73 -11.98 20.75 16.44
CA THR A 73 -12.21 21.66 15.30
C THR A 73 -10.94 21.89 14.48
N LYS A 74 -9.86 21.17 14.80
CA LYS A 74 -8.58 21.25 14.09
C LYS A 74 -8.74 20.88 12.62
N THR A 75 -7.90 21.47 11.78
CA THR A 75 -7.63 20.95 10.43
C THR A 75 -7.00 19.56 10.53
N PRO A 76 -7.04 18.74 9.46
CA PRO A 76 -6.31 17.48 9.39
C PRO A 76 -4.85 17.60 9.79
N GLU A 77 -4.15 18.61 9.28
CA GLU A 77 -2.73 18.86 9.55
C GLU A 77 -2.47 19.14 11.04
N GLU A 78 -3.30 19.99 11.67
CA GLU A 78 -3.21 20.28 13.10
C GLU A 78 -3.57 19.06 13.97
N TYR A 79 -4.51 18.22 13.53
CA TYR A 79 -4.85 16.98 14.24
C TYR A 79 -3.75 15.94 14.11
N TRP A 80 -3.11 15.84 12.95
CA TRP A 80 -1.92 15.04 12.74
C TRP A 80 -0.79 15.47 13.69
N ASP A 81 -0.48 16.77 13.76
CA ASP A 81 0.53 17.34 14.65
C ASP A 81 0.21 17.05 16.13
N TYR A 82 -1.07 17.07 16.49
CA TYR A 82 -1.53 16.71 17.82
C TYR A 82 -1.31 15.23 18.14
N LEU A 83 -1.57 14.32 17.19
CA LEU A 83 -1.41 12.88 17.38
C LEU A 83 0.05 12.42 17.30
N PHE A 84 0.90 13.10 16.51
CA PHE A 84 2.26 12.67 16.23
C PHE A 84 3.10 12.35 17.49
N PRO A 85 3.14 13.17 18.55
CA PRO A 85 3.89 12.85 19.77
C PRO A 85 3.45 11.54 20.44
N HIS A 86 2.19 11.15 20.26
CA HIS A 86 1.60 9.94 20.85
C HIS A 86 1.81 8.70 19.97
N PHE A 87 1.91 8.85 18.64
CA PHE A 87 2.00 7.74 17.68
C PHE A 87 3.30 7.71 16.87
N LYS A 88 4.31 8.54 17.18
CA LYS A 88 5.60 8.58 16.45
C LYS A 88 6.33 7.24 16.31
N ASN A 89 6.06 6.30 17.21
CA ASN A 89 6.66 4.95 17.18
C ASN A 89 5.77 3.92 16.45
N ASN A 90 4.56 4.32 16.06
CA ASN A 90 3.60 3.51 15.32
C ASN A 90 2.99 4.34 14.18
N MET A 91 3.80 4.56 13.14
CA MET A 91 3.40 5.35 11.98
C MET A 91 2.25 4.71 11.18
N PHE A 92 2.02 3.40 11.31
CA PHE A 92 0.86 2.73 10.71
C PHE A 92 -0.45 3.21 11.35
N LEU A 93 -0.51 3.27 12.68
CA LEU A 93 -1.68 3.81 13.36
C LEU A 93 -1.84 5.31 13.14
N LEU A 94 -0.74 6.07 13.11
CA LEU A 94 -0.82 7.49 12.81
C LEU A 94 -1.40 7.72 11.40
N CYS A 95 -0.99 6.94 10.41
CA CYS A 95 -1.54 6.96 9.05
C CYS A 95 -3.05 6.64 9.05
N ALA A 96 -3.47 5.56 9.71
CA ALA A 96 -4.88 5.19 9.76
C ALA A 96 -5.75 6.24 10.47
N LEU A 97 -5.24 6.89 11.52
CA LEU A 97 -5.94 7.97 12.22
C LEU A 97 -6.00 9.25 11.37
N ASP A 98 -4.92 9.56 10.64
CA ASP A 98 -4.84 10.67 9.71
C ASP A 98 -5.87 10.52 8.58
N GLU A 99 -5.89 9.36 7.92
CA GLU A 99 -6.89 9.02 6.91
C GLU A 99 -8.31 9.15 7.45
N ALA A 100 -8.59 8.55 8.61
CA ALA A 100 -9.92 8.56 9.22
C ALA A 100 -10.38 9.97 9.58
N TYR A 101 -9.50 10.80 10.16
CA TYR A 101 -9.84 12.15 10.53
C TYR A 101 -10.02 13.05 9.31
N THR A 102 -9.15 12.91 8.32
CA THR A 102 -9.21 13.67 7.07
C THR A 102 -10.49 13.34 6.27
N ASP A 103 -10.86 12.06 6.17
CA ASP A 103 -12.12 11.64 5.56
C ASP A 103 -13.33 12.20 6.33
N LEU A 104 -13.32 12.12 7.68
CA LEU A 104 -14.37 12.70 8.51
C LEU A 104 -14.50 14.22 8.29
N TYR A 105 -13.37 14.92 8.29
CA TYR A 105 -13.29 16.38 8.16
C TYR A 105 -13.86 16.87 6.83
N THR A 106 -13.49 16.22 5.73
CA THR A 106 -13.95 16.58 4.38
C THR A 106 -15.42 16.21 4.16
N ARG A 107 -15.88 15.07 4.67
CA ARG A 107 -17.31 14.69 4.65
C ARG A 107 -18.20 15.66 5.42
N LYS A 108 -17.77 16.15 6.59
CA LYS A 108 -18.50 17.18 7.35
C LYS A 108 -18.63 18.50 6.59
N LYS A 109 -17.80 18.74 5.58
CA LYS A 109 -17.82 19.92 4.70
C LYS A 109 -18.49 19.66 3.36
N ASP A 110 -18.98 18.45 3.11
CA ASP A 110 -19.51 18.01 1.81
C ASP A 110 -18.49 18.21 0.66
N LEU A 111 -17.21 17.90 0.95
CA LEU A 111 -16.11 17.96 -0.02
C LEU A 111 -15.51 16.58 -0.23
N LYS A 112 -15.08 16.29 -1.46
CA LYS A 112 -14.16 15.15 -1.70
C LYS A 112 -12.76 15.55 -1.25
N LEU A 113 -11.96 14.57 -0.83
CA LEU A 113 -10.61 14.81 -0.33
C LEU A 113 -9.71 15.59 -1.31
N TYR A 114 -9.69 15.20 -2.59
CA TYR A 114 -8.87 15.91 -3.59
C TYR A 114 -9.31 17.37 -3.76
N GLU A 115 -10.59 17.69 -3.54
CA GLU A 115 -11.11 19.07 -3.63
C GLU A 115 -10.64 19.89 -2.43
N TYR A 116 -10.64 19.30 -1.23
CA TYR A 116 -10.08 19.92 -0.03
C TYR A 116 -8.59 20.26 -0.19
N TRP A 117 -7.83 19.36 -0.83
CA TRP A 117 -6.41 19.59 -1.15
C TRP A 117 -6.18 20.50 -2.36
N ASN A 118 -7.23 21.05 -2.98
CA ASN A 118 -7.14 21.86 -4.20
C ASN A 118 -6.38 21.15 -5.34
N LEU A 119 -6.58 19.84 -5.48
CA LEU A 119 -5.98 19.02 -6.54
C LEU A 119 -6.93 18.84 -7.71
N GLU A 120 -6.36 18.64 -8.90
CA GLU A 120 -7.11 18.29 -10.10
C GLU A 120 -6.98 16.80 -10.43
N VAL A 121 -8.06 16.22 -10.95
CA VAL A 121 -8.10 14.81 -11.38
C VAL A 121 -7.79 14.64 -12.87
N GLN A 122 -7.21 15.66 -13.49
CA GLN A 122 -6.79 15.62 -14.90
C GLN A 122 -5.40 14.97 -14.98
N ASN A 123 -5.16 14.18 -16.04
CA ASN A 123 -3.86 13.56 -16.31
C ASN A 123 -3.32 12.67 -15.17
N LEU A 124 -4.19 11.93 -14.48
CA LEU A 124 -3.79 10.99 -13.43
C LEU A 124 -2.81 9.94 -13.98
N PRO A 125 -1.76 9.58 -13.23
CA PRO A 125 -0.82 8.56 -13.65
C PRO A 125 -1.51 7.20 -13.79
N GLN A 126 -1.13 6.44 -14.80
CA GLN A 126 -1.62 5.07 -14.95
C GLN A 126 -1.07 4.18 -13.83
N SER A 127 -1.97 3.46 -13.18
CA SER A 127 -1.60 2.41 -12.22
C SER A 127 -1.06 1.17 -12.95
N ASN A 128 -0.25 0.38 -12.25
CA ASN A 128 0.26 -0.89 -12.75
C ASN A 128 -0.47 -2.09 -12.13
N TYR A 129 -0.55 -3.19 -12.88
CA TYR A 129 -0.92 -4.48 -12.31
C TYR A 129 0.34 -5.22 -11.84
N THR A 130 0.36 -5.66 -10.58
CA THR A 130 1.56 -6.30 -10.01
C THR A 130 1.53 -7.80 -10.19
N ILE A 131 2.59 -8.36 -10.76
CA ILE A 131 2.81 -9.80 -10.90
C ILE A 131 3.80 -10.24 -9.82
N GLY A 132 3.30 -11.03 -8.85
CA GLY A 132 4.14 -11.67 -7.83
C GLY A 132 5.04 -12.76 -8.41
N ILE A 133 6.12 -13.09 -7.70
CA ILE A 133 7.06 -14.16 -8.07
C ILE A 133 6.33 -15.51 -8.12
N ASP A 134 6.50 -16.24 -9.21
CA ASP A 134 5.87 -17.54 -9.43
C ASP A 134 6.66 -18.29 -10.51
N SER A 135 6.16 -19.44 -10.97
CA SER A 135 6.66 -20.02 -12.23
C SER A 135 6.37 -19.07 -13.40
N ILE A 136 7.23 -19.08 -14.42
CA ILE A 136 7.06 -18.23 -15.61
C ILE A 136 5.70 -18.49 -16.27
N GLU A 137 5.26 -19.74 -16.33
CA GLU A 137 3.95 -20.12 -16.89
C GLU A 137 2.81 -19.44 -16.12
N ASN A 138 2.86 -19.44 -14.79
CA ASN A 138 1.86 -18.80 -13.94
C ASN A 138 1.90 -17.27 -14.06
N MET A 139 3.08 -16.67 -14.15
CA MET A 139 3.23 -15.22 -14.36
C MET A 139 2.64 -14.79 -15.71
N VAL A 140 2.92 -15.54 -16.79
CA VAL A 140 2.31 -15.33 -18.11
C VAL A 140 0.79 -15.53 -18.05
N ALA A 141 0.30 -16.55 -17.36
CA ALA A 141 -1.12 -16.78 -17.18
C ALA A 141 -1.82 -15.60 -16.48
N LYS A 142 -1.21 -15.04 -15.43
CA LYS A 142 -1.72 -13.84 -14.72
C LYS A 142 -1.76 -12.61 -15.63
N MET A 143 -0.77 -12.41 -16.50
CA MET A 143 -0.79 -11.32 -17.49
C MET A 143 -1.90 -11.50 -18.53
N LYS A 144 -2.19 -12.74 -18.94
CA LYS A 144 -3.29 -13.06 -19.86
C LYS A 144 -4.66 -12.93 -19.19
N GLU A 145 -4.78 -13.31 -17.92
CA GLU A 145 -5.99 -13.14 -17.11
C GLU A 145 -6.32 -11.66 -16.93
N MET A 146 -5.29 -10.83 -16.71
CA MET A 146 -5.43 -9.38 -16.52
C MET A 146 -4.54 -8.59 -17.49
N PRO A 147 -4.98 -8.40 -18.75
CA PRO A 147 -4.32 -7.50 -19.69
C PRO A 147 -4.29 -6.07 -19.14
N TRP A 148 -3.09 -5.48 -19.00
CA TRP A 148 -2.89 -4.15 -18.41
C TRP A 148 -1.77 -3.40 -19.14
N PRO A 149 -1.83 -2.04 -19.25
CA PRO A 149 -0.82 -1.27 -19.97
C PRO A 149 0.55 -1.22 -19.28
N ILE A 150 0.58 -1.42 -17.96
CA ILE A 150 1.80 -1.37 -17.15
C ILE A 150 1.82 -2.54 -16.16
N TYR A 151 2.87 -3.36 -16.18
CA TYR A 151 3.06 -4.42 -15.21
C TYR A 151 4.21 -4.09 -14.26
N LYS A 152 4.00 -4.29 -12.95
CA LYS A 152 5.07 -4.29 -11.95
C LYS A 152 5.46 -5.74 -11.66
N ILE A 153 6.65 -6.15 -12.08
CA ILE A 153 7.15 -7.51 -11.93
C ILE A 153 7.95 -7.59 -10.63
N LYS A 154 7.52 -8.45 -9.71
CA LYS A 154 8.29 -8.75 -8.50
C LYS A 154 9.46 -9.66 -8.85
N LEU A 155 10.65 -9.28 -8.41
CA LEU A 155 11.93 -9.95 -8.65
C LEU A 155 12.64 -10.18 -7.30
N GLY A 156 13.93 -10.50 -7.34
CA GLY A 156 14.73 -10.89 -6.18
C GLY A 156 14.95 -12.41 -6.13
N THR A 157 15.04 -13.06 -7.29
CA THR A 157 15.35 -14.49 -7.47
C THR A 157 16.68 -14.66 -8.20
N LYS A 158 17.16 -15.91 -8.32
CA LYS A 158 18.36 -16.21 -9.12
C LYS A 158 18.15 -16.08 -10.63
N ASN A 159 16.90 -16.07 -11.09
CA ASN A 159 16.53 -16.17 -12.51
C ASN A 159 15.81 -14.91 -13.02
N ASP A 160 16.04 -13.75 -12.39
CA ASP A 160 15.24 -12.54 -12.66
C ASP A 160 15.31 -12.04 -14.10
N LEU A 161 16.49 -12.11 -14.74
CA LEU A 161 16.63 -11.73 -16.16
C LEU A 161 15.90 -12.71 -17.09
N GLU A 162 15.87 -13.99 -16.76
CA GLU A 162 15.11 -15.00 -17.50
C GLU A 162 13.61 -14.72 -17.40
N ILE A 163 13.12 -14.45 -16.18
CA ILE A 163 11.73 -14.07 -15.93
C ILE A 163 11.33 -12.90 -16.82
N VAL A 164 12.05 -11.77 -16.75
CA VAL A 164 11.68 -10.58 -17.53
C VAL A 164 11.79 -10.82 -19.04
N THR A 165 12.80 -11.57 -19.48
CA THR A 165 12.99 -11.92 -20.89
C THR A 165 11.82 -12.75 -21.42
N GLU A 166 11.38 -13.76 -20.68
CA GLU A 166 10.25 -14.60 -21.10
C GLU A 166 8.93 -13.82 -21.08
N LEU A 167 8.65 -13.04 -20.03
CA LEU A 167 7.43 -12.23 -19.97
C LEU A 167 7.36 -11.20 -21.12
N ARG A 168 8.51 -10.62 -21.51
CA ARG A 168 8.59 -9.66 -22.62
C ARG A 168 8.19 -10.27 -23.96
N LYS A 169 8.35 -11.59 -24.17
CA LYS A 169 7.87 -12.27 -25.39
C LYS A 169 6.35 -12.26 -25.54
N HIS A 170 5.61 -12.01 -24.44
CA HIS A 170 4.16 -12.08 -24.41
C HIS A 170 3.46 -10.72 -24.43
N THR A 171 4.18 -9.60 -24.30
CA THR A 171 3.58 -8.27 -24.33
C THR A 171 4.57 -7.14 -24.65
N SER A 172 4.07 -6.06 -25.22
CA SER A 172 4.78 -4.78 -25.35
C SER A 172 4.43 -3.78 -24.24
N ALA A 173 3.63 -4.16 -23.23
CA ALA A 173 3.27 -3.31 -22.10
C ALA A 173 4.52 -2.83 -21.32
N ILE A 174 4.41 -1.68 -20.65
CA ILE A 174 5.52 -1.13 -19.87
C ILE A 174 5.80 -2.06 -18.68
N PHE A 175 7.08 -2.37 -18.45
CA PHE A 175 7.50 -3.11 -17.27
C PHE A 175 8.18 -2.17 -16.28
N ARG A 176 7.75 -2.27 -15.02
CA ARG A 176 8.45 -1.75 -13.84
C ARG A 176 8.86 -2.96 -13.02
N ILE A 177 9.97 -2.87 -12.30
CA ILE A 177 10.43 -4.01 -11.48
C ILE A 177 10.67 -3.60 -10.04
N ASP A 178 10.55 -4.56 -9.14
CA ASP A 178 10.82 -4.38 -7.71
C ASP A 178 11.42 -5.68 -7.18
N ALA A 179 12.70 -5.61 -6.83
CA ALA A 179 13.45 -6.76 -6.29
C ALA A 179 13.25 -6.92 -4.78
N ASN A 180 12.57 -5.99 -4.12
CA ASN A 180 12.30 -5.99 -2.68
C ASN A 180 13.56 -6.25 -1.84
N CYS A 181 14.64 -5.52 -2.15
CA CYS A 181 15.96 -5.66 -1.54
C CYS A 181 16.63 -7.03 -1.75
N GLY A 182 16.17 -7.81 -2.73
CA GLY A 182 16.75 -9.11 -3.08
C GLY A 182 18.10 -9.03 -3.79
N TRP A 183 18.42 -7.89 -4.39
CA TRP A 183 19.70 -7.65 -5.07
C TRP A 183 20.68 -6.88 -4.21
N ASN A 184 21.95 -7.24 -4.34
CA ASN A 184 23.05 -6.42 -3.87
C ASN A 184 23.42 -5.34 -4.91
N VAL A 185 24.25 -4.37 -4.53
CA VAL A 185 24.66 -3.24 -5.39
C VAL A 185 25.21 -3.70 -6.75
N ASN A 186 26.11 -4.68 -6.76
CA ASN A 186 26.74 -5.15 -7.99
C ASN A 186 25.74 -5.85 -8.92
N GLU A 187 24.83 -6.62 -8.34
CA GLU A 187 23.74 -7.29 -9.06
C GLU A 187 22.76 -6.27 -9.65
N THR A 188 22.35 -5.27 -8.87
CA THR A 188 21.48 -4.18 -9.35
C THR A 188 22.09 -3.45 -10.54
N ILE A 189 23.38 -3.08 -10.46
CA ILE A 189 24.08 -2.40 -11.56
C ILE A 189 24.08 -3.29 -12.82
N LYS A 190 24.45 -4.56 -12.69
CA LYS A 190 24.49 -5.48 -13.84
C LYS A 190 23.10 -5.71 -14.44
N ASN A 191 22.10 -5.98 -13.60
CA ASN A 191 20.74 -6.22 -14.05
C ASN A 191 20.15 -4.98 -14.72
N SER A 192 20.44 -3.77 -14.25
CA SER A 192 19.93 -2.53 -14.84
C SER A 192 20.27 -2.37 -16.33
N ILE A 193 21.47 -2.81 -16.74
CA ILE A 193 21.93 -2.73 -18.13
C ILE A 193 21.11 -3.68 -19.02
N GLU A 194 20.84 -4.90 -18.56
CA GLU A 194 20.07 -5.88 -19.32
C GLU A 194 18.57 -5.55 -19.31
N LEU A 195 18.03 -5.08 -18.18
CA LEU A 195 16.63 -4.69 -18.06
C LEU A 195 16.27 -3.48 -18.93
N LEU A 196 17.20 -2.54 -19.10
CA LEU A 196 17.04 -1.42 -20.03
C LEU A 196 16.83 -1.92 -21.47
N LYS A 197 17.60 -2.93 -21.91
CA LYS A 197 17.44 -3.54 -23.24
C LYS A 197 16.09 -4.24 -23.40
N LEU A 198 15.47 -4.68 -22.30
CA LEU A 198 14.14 -5.31 -22.26
C LEU A 198 13.01 -4.28 -22.14
N GLY A 199 13.31 -2.98 -22.18
CA GLY A 199 12.33 -1.90 -22.10
C GLY A 199 11.67 -1.77 -20.72
N VAL A 200 12.42 -2.04 -19.65
CA VAL A 200 12.00 -1.74 -18.28
C VAL A 200 12.12 -0.24 -18.01
N GLU A 201 11.07 0.37 -17.48
CA GLU A 201 10.99 1.82 -17.22
C GLU A 201 11.80 2.24 -16.00
N PHE A 202 11.68 1.51 -14.88
CA PHE A 202 12.49 1.74 -13.68
C PHE A 202 12.62 0.50 -12.79
N ILE A 203 13.56 0.60 -11.84
CA ILE A 203 13.85 -0.35 -10.77
C ILE A 203 13.48 0.31 -9.44
N GLU A 204 12.58 -0.32 -8.68
CA GLU A 204 12.24 0.02 -7.29
C GLU A 204 13.10 -0.75 -6.28
#